data_AF-A0A1C2HUG5-F1
#
_entry.id   AF-A0A1C2HUG5-F1
#
_cell.length_a   1.000
_cell.length_b   1.000
_cell.length_c   1.000
_cell.angle_alpha   90.00
_cell.angle_beta   90.00
_cell.angle_gamma   90.00
#
_symmetry.space_group_name_H-M   'P 1'
#
loop_
_entity.id
_entity.type
_entity.pdbx_description
1 polymer ?
#
loop_
_entity_poly.entity_id
_entity_poly.type
_entity_poly.pdbx_seq_one_letter_code
_entity_poly.pdbx_strand_id
1 'polypeptide(L)'
;SREFGINPKTVAKWRKRQTVEDLKTGPKEPRSTVLTEAEAAAIVAFRRHTLLPLDDCLYALQPSIPHLTRSALHRCLQRHGISRLPDIEGDKPKRSKFKRYPIGFFHIDIAEVQTAEGKLFLFVGIDRTSKFAVTQLVEKADRKTAWEFLQHMLEAVPYQVHTVLTDNGILFAEQPRNRNTAYSRPMRFDMICEANGIEHRLTKPNHPWTNGQVERMNRTIKEATVKRFHYDTHEQLRT
;
A
#
# COMPACT_ATOMS: atom_id res chain seq x y z
N SER A 1 9.55 -17.16 -54.63
CA SER A 1 9.58 -18.17 -53.55
C SER A 1 11.01 -18.69 -53.36
N ARG A 2 11.66 -19.28 -54.38
CA ARG A 2 13.09 -19.68 -54.28
C ARG A 2 14.05 -18.52 -53.96
N GLU A 3 13.84 -17.36 -54.57
CA GLU A 3 14.66 -16.15 -54.34
C GLU A 3 14.56 -15.59 -52.91
N PHE A 4 13.41 -15.77 -52.25
CA PHE A 4 13.14 -15.20 -50.93
C PHE A 4 13.01 -16.25 -49.81
N GLY A 5 13.24 -17.54 -50.10
CA GLY A 5 13.09 -18.63 -49.13
C GLY A 5 11.69 -18.82 -48.53
N ILE A 6 10.64 -18.22 -49.12
CA ILE A 6 9.28 -18.22 -48.56
C ILE A 6 8.41 -19.34 -49.12
N ASN A 7 7.57 -19.94 -48.27
CA ASN A 7 6.63 -21.00 -48.66
C ASN A 7 5.59 -20.49 -49.68
N PRO A 8 5.43 -21.14 -50.86
CA PRO A 8 4.42 -20.76 -51.86
C PRO A 8 2.98 -20.66 -51.30
N LYS A 9 2.63 -21.48 -50.31
CA LYS A 9 1.32 -21.43 -49.64
C LYS A 9 1.10 -20.13 -48.88
N THR A 10 2.16 -19.58 -48.27
CA THR A 10 2.11 -18.28 -47.61
C THR A 10 1.85 -17.17 -48.64
N VAL A 11 2.54 -17.19 -49.77
CA VAL A 11 2.34 -16.21 -50.86
C VAL A 11 0.90 -16.27 -51.38
N ALA A 12 0.37 -17.48 -51.63
CA ALA A 12 -1.01 -17.66 -52.08
C ALA A 12 -2.04 -17.18 -51.04
N LYS A 13 -1.80 -17.43 -49.74
CA LYS A 13 -2.65 -16.96 -48.64
C LYS A 13 -2.72 -15.42 -48.60
N TRP A 14 -1.57 -14.75 -48.69
CA TRP A 14 -1.51 -13.29 -48.64
C TRP A 14 -2.07 -12.62 -49.91
N ARG A 15 -1.87 -13.20 -51.10
CA ARG A 15 -2.50 -12.71 -52.35
C ARG A 15 -4.03 -12.75 -52.33
N LYS A 16 -4.64 -13.63 -51.52
CA LYS A 16 -6.10 -13.75 -51.36
C LYS A 16 -6.67 -12.83 -50.28
N ARG A 17 -5.83 -12.11 -49.52
CA ARG A 17 -6.31 -11.19 -48.48
C ARG A 17 -6.68 -9.84 -49.10
N GLN A 18 -7.71 -9.21 -48.56
CA GLN A 18 -8.10 -7.84 -48.91
C GLN A 18 -7.26 -6.78 -48.19
N THR A 19 -6.63 -7.14 -47.06
CA THR A 19 -5.82 -6.23 -46.25
C THR A 19 -4.43 -6.80 -45.99
N VAL A 20 -3.46 -5.89 -45.83
CA VAL A 20 -2.07 -6.21 -45.45
C VAL A 20 -1.86 -6.18 -43.94
N GLU A 21 -2.89 -5.83 -43.17
CA GLU A 21 -2.85 -5.77 -41.72
C GLU A 21 -2.69 -7.17 -41.10
N ASP A 22 -1.96 -7.22 -39.99
CA ASP A 22 -1.77 -8.45 -39.23
C ASP A 22 -3.08 -8.88 -38.56
N LEU A 23 -3.69 -9.91 -39.14
CA LEU A 23 -4.83 -10.59 -38.53
C LEU A 23 -4.36 -11.43 -37.35
N LYS A 24 -5.08 -11.33 -36.23
CA LYS A 24 -4.84 -12.12 -35.02
C LYS A 24 -4.73 -13.61 -35.37
N THR A 25 -3.56 -14.18 -35.11
CA THR A 25 -3.31 -15.62 -35.25
C THR A 25 -3.71 -16.35 -33.98
N GLY A 26 -4.58 -17.36 -34.10
CA GLY A 26 -5.05 -18.17 -32.98
C GLY A 26 -6.54 -18.51 -33.09
N PRO A 27 -7.11 -19.18 -32.09
CA PRO A 27 -8.53 -19.49 -32.02
C PRO A 27 -9.38 -18.22 -32.10
N LYS A 28 -10.47 -18.26 -32.87
CA LYS A 28 -11.45 -17.15 -32.94
C LYS A 28 -12.04 -16.86 -31.56
N GLU A 29 -12.30 -17.90 -30.78
CA GLU A 29 -12.71 -17.82 -29.38
C GLU A 29 -11.60 -18.33 -28.46
N PRO A 30 -10.82 -17.44 -27.82
CA PRO A 30 -9.79 -17.86 -26.89
C PRO A 30 -10.43 -18.40 -25.61
N ARG A 31 -10.42 -19.73 -25.41
CA ARG A 31 -10.90 -20.40 -24.19
C ARG A 31 -9.75 -20.78 -23.27
N SER A 32 -10.05 -21.03 -22.00
CA SER A 32 -9.07 -21.64 -21.09
C SER A 32 -8.98 -23.13 -21.38
N THR A 33 -7.77 -23.70 -21.35
CA THR A 33 -7.58 -25.16 -21.37
C THR A 33 -7.52 -25.75 -19.96
N VAL A 34 -7.53 -24.90 -18.93
CA VAL A 34 -7.30 -25.26 -17.52
C VAL A 34 -8.53 -24.98 -16.64
N LEU A 35 -9.37 -24.02 -17.04
CA LEU A 35 -10.52 -23.60 -16.25
C LEU A 35 -11.81 -24.00 -16.97
N THR A 36 -12.76 -24.55 -16.22
CA THR A 36 -14.11 -24.77 -16.72
C THR A 36 -14.86 -23.44 -16.88
N GLU A 37 -15.97 -23.44 -17.61
CA GLU A 37 -16.82 -22.26 -17.75
C GLU A 37 -17.40 -21.80 -16.40
N ALA A 38 -17.78 -22.76 -15.54
CA ALA A 38 -18.27 -22.48 -14.19
C ALA A 38 -17.18 -21.85 -13.29
N GLU A 39 -15.96 -22.38 -13.33
CA GLU A 39 -14.81 -21.82 -12.59
C GLU A 39 -14.48 -20.41 -13.07
N ALA A 40 -14.46 -20.19 -14.38
CA ALA A 40 -14.23 -18.86 -14.95
C ALA A 40 -15.33 -17.87 -14.53
N ALA A 41 -16.60 -18.30 -14.54
CA ALA A 41 -17.72 -17.48 -14.09
C ALA A 41 -17.59 -17.14 -12.59
N ALA A 42 -17.24 -18.11 -11.75
CA ALA A 42 -17.01 -17.91 -10.32
C ALA A 42 -15.87 -16.91 -10.06
N ILE A 43 -14.74 -17.06 -10.77
CA ILE A 43 -13.60 -16.12 -10.71
C ILE A 43 -14.04 -14.70 -11.08
N VAL A 44 -14.80 -14.54 -12.16
CA VAL A 44 -15.26 -13.23 -12.65
C VAL A 44 -16.23 -12.59 -11.66
N ALA A 45 -17.19 -13.36 -11.14
CA ALA A 45 -18.13 -12.89 -10.13
C ALA A 45 -17.38 -12.47 -8.86
N PHE A 46 -16.49 -13.33 -8.34
CA PHE A 46 -15.68 -13.06 -7.16
C PHE A 46 -14.87 -11.77 -7.32
N ARG A 47 -14.20 -11.58 -8.46
CA ARG A 47 -13.40 -10.38 -8.72
C ARG A 47 -14.26 -9.11 -8.77
N ARG A 48 -15.45 -9.17 -9.36
CA ARG A 48 -16.36 -8.01 -9.46
C ARG A 48 -16.96 -7.62 -8.12
N HIS A 49 -17.24 -8.59 -7.25
CA HIS A 49 -17.84 -8.32 -5.93
C HIS A 49 -16.82 -7.92 -4.87
N THR A 50 -15.64 -8.52 -4.88
CA THR A 50 -14.65 -8.30 -3.80
C THR A 50 -13.65 -7.20 -4.12
N LEU A 51 -13.41 -6.93 -5.41
CA LEU A 51 -12.38 -5.99 -5.89
C LEU A 51 -10.99 -6.24 -5.27
N LEU A 52 -10.73 -7.47 -4.83
CA LEU A 52 -9.45 -7.87 -4.25
C LEU A 52 -8.35 -7.84 -5.32
N PRO A 53 -7.09 -7.53 -4.97
CA PRO A 53 -5.91 -7.72 -5.81
C PRO A 53 -5.77 -9.15 -6.37
N LEU A 54 -4.95 -9.30 -7.41
CA LEU A 54 -4.81 -10.58 -8.14
C LEU A 54 -4.39 -11.74 -7.21
N ASP A 55 -3.41 -11.51 -6.35
CA ASP A 55 -2.85 -12.53 -5.48
C ASP A 55 -3.81 -12.90 -4.33
N ASP A 56 -4.60 -11.94 -3.85
CA ASP A 56 -5.64 -12.18 -2.85
C ASP A 56 -6.83 -12.96 -3.45
N CYS A 57 -7.20 -12.66 -4.70
CA CYS A 57 -8.18 -13.48 -5.43
C CYS A 57 -7.69 -14.92 -5.62
N LEU A 58 -6.39 -15.11 -5.91
CA LEU A 58 -5.82 -16.44 -6.04
C LEU A 58 -5.97 -17.21 -4.73
N TYR A 59 -5.51 -16.61 -3.63
CA TYR A 59 -5.55 -17.23 -2.31
C TYR A 59 -6.98 -17.60 -1.89
N ALA A 60 -7.94 -16.69 -2.07
CA ALA A 60 -9.33 -16.92 -1.66
C ALA A 60 -10.04 -18.00 -2.50
N LEU A 61 -9.69 -18.14 -3.78
CA LEU A 61 -10.33 -19.09 -4.70
C LEU A 61 -9.65 -20.45 -4.73
N GLN A 62 -8.41 -20.57 -4.27
CA GLN A 62 -7.63 -21.80 -4.33
C GLN A 62 -8.23 -22.96 -3.52
N PRO A 63 -8.87 -22.76 -2.35
CA PRO A 63 -9.58 -23.83 -1.65
C PRO A 63 -10.73 -24.45 -2.47
N SER A 64 -11.41 -23.64 -3.29
CA SER A 64 -12.52 -24.10 -4.14
C SER A 64 -12.08 -24.52 -5.54
N ILE A 65 -10.95 -24.02 -6.02
CA ILE A 65 -10.35 -24.35 -7.33
C ILE A 65 -8.86 -24.69 -7.11
N PRO A 66 -8.53 -25.90 -6.64
CA PRO A 66 -7.16 -26.25 -6.21
C PRO A 66 -6.10 -26.15 -7.30
N HIS A 67 -6.48 -26.39 -8.57
CA HIS A 67 -5.61 -26.26 -9.74
C HIS A 67 -5.52 -24.84 -10.30
N LEU A 68 -6.15 -23.85 -9.65
CA LEU A 68 -6.05 -22.46 -10.06
C LEU A 68 -4.61 -21.97 -9.90
N THR A 69 -3.99 -21.61 -11.03
CA THR A 69 -2.68 -20.96 -11.03
C THR A 69 -2.83 -19.46 -11.19
N ARG A 70 -1.86 -18.70 -10.67
CA ARG A 70 -1.78 -17.24 -10.86
C ARG A 70 -1.90 -16.82 -12.32
N SER A 71 -1.24 -17.54 -13.24
CA SER A 71 -1.28 -17.28 -14.67
C SER A 71 -2.63 -17.63 -15.31
N ALA A 72 -3.32 -18.67 -14.85
CA ALA A 72 -4.67 -18.99 -15.30
C ALA A 72 -5.67 -17.92 -14.84
N LEU A 73 -5.58 -17.50 -13.58
CA LEU A 73 -6.38 -16.42 -13.01
C LEU A 73 -6.17 -15.11 -13.78
N HIS A 74 -4.91 -14.67 -13.95
CA HIS A 74 -4.60 -13.44 -14.67
C HIS A 74 -5.15 -13.46 -16.11
N ARG A 75 -4.94 -14.56 -16.85
CA ARG A 75 -5.46 -14.70 -18.23
C ARG A 75 -6.99 -14.72 -18.27
N CYS A 76 -7.64 -15.34 -17.29
CA CYS A 76 -9.10 -15.29 -17.16
C CYS A 76 -9.58 -13.84 -16.99
N LEU A 77 -9.07 -13.12 -15.99
CA LEU A 77 -9.45 -11.73 -15.74
C LEU A 77 -9.13 -10.80 -16.93
N GLN A 78 -8.00 -11.02 -17.61
CA GLN A 78 -7.62 -10.28 -18.81
C GLN A 78 -8.60 -10.51 -19.96
N ARG A 79 -9.03 -11.75 -20.18
CA ARG A 79 -10.05 -12.09 -21.20
C ARG A 79 -11.38 -11.41 -20.92
N HIS A 80 -11.75 -11.25 -19.66
CA HIS A 80 -12.98 -10.58 -19.23
C HIS A 80 -12.82 -9.07 -19.00
N GLY A 81 -11.67 -8.48 -19.35
CA GLY A 81 -11.44 -7.03 -19.25
C GLY A 81 -11.33 -6.47 -17.83
N ILE A 82 -11.23 -7.33 -16.80
CA ILE A 82 -11.23 -6.96 -15.37
C ILE A 82 -9.91 -7.27 -14.67
N SER A 83 -8.83 -7.45 -15.44
CA SER A 83 -7.47 -7.67 -14.89
C SER A 83 -7.01 -6.46 -14.06
N ARG A 84 -7.34 -5.25 -14.49
CA ARG A 84 -7.15 -4.03 -13.70
C ARG A 84 -8.40 -3.79 -12.86
N LEU A 85 -8.20 -3.46 -11.59
CA LEU A 85 -9.29 -2.95 -10.77
C LEU A 85 -9.77 -1.62 -11.39
N PRO A 86 -11.09 -1.35 -11.39
CA PRO A 86 -11.59 -0.06 -11.81
C PRO A 86 -10.91 1.02 -10.99
N ASP A 87 -10.47 2.09 -11.65
CA ASP A 87 -10.06 3.29 -10.95
C ASP A 87 -11.28 3.76 -10.18
N ILE A 88 -11.22 3.69 -8.85
CA ILE A 88 -12.21 4.34 -7.99
C ILE A 88 -12.02 5.84 -8.25
N GLU A 89 -12.80 6.40 -9.17
CA GLU A 89 -12.86 7.84 -9.39
C GLU A 89 -13.55 8.48 -8.18
N GLY A 90 -12.74 8.74 -7.18
CA GLY A 90 -13.06 9.52 -6.00
C GLY A 90 -11.78 10.18 -5.54
N ASP A 91 -11.63 11.46 -5.90
CA ASP A 91 -10.65 12.40 -5.34
C ASP A 91 -9.17 11.95 -5.40
N LYS A 92 -8.61 11.75 -6.60
CA LYS A 92 -7.16 11.64 -6.75
C LYS A 92 -6.56 13.05 -6.54
N PRO A 93 -5.89 13.36 -5.41
CA PRO A 93 -5.33 14.68 -5.20
C PRO A 93 -4.34 15.01 -6.31
N LYS A 94 -4.37 16.28 -6.76
CA LYS A 94 -3.45 16.83 -7.77
C LYS A 94 -2.02 16.39 -7.46
N ARG A 95 -1.43 15.56 -8.33
CA ARG A 95 -0.07 15.01 -8.15
C ARG A 95 0.95 16.14 -8.25
N SER A 96 1.35 16.68 -7.10
CA SER A 96 2.44 17.64 -6.96
C SER A 96 3.76 16.89 -6.73
N LYS A 97 4.87 17.44 -7.25
CA LYS A 97 6.21 16.96 -6.89
C LYS A 97 6.44 17.27 -5.41
N PHE A 98 6.77 16.25 -4.61
CA PHE A 98 7.19 16.47 -3.24
C PHE A 98 8.39 17.42 -3.22
N LYS A 99 8.34 18.43 -2.33
CA LYS A 99 9.49 19.29 -2.06
C LYS A 99 10.65 18.42 -1.58
N ARG A 100 11.86 18.67 -2.11
CA ARG A 100 13.08 18.00 -1.63
C ARG A 100 13.45 18.57 -0.27
N TYR A 101 13.74 17.69 0.67
CA TYR A 101 14.24 18.02 1.99
C TYR A 101 15.59 17.32 2.21
N PRO A 102 16.47 17.84 3.08
CA PRO A 102 17.60 17.07 3.57
C PRO A 102 17.12 15.82 4.35
N ILE A 103 18.04 14.92 4.67
CA ILE A 103 17.78 13.82 5.62
C ILE A 103 17.55 14.39 7.01
N GLY A 104 16.74 13.72 7.84
CA GLY A 104 16.40 14.19 9.18
C GLY A 104 15.01 14.84 9.27
N PHE A 105 14.18 14.69 8.24
CA PHE A 105 12.78 15.08 8.26
C PHE A 105 11.91 13.83 8.40
N PHE A 106 11.49 13.55 9.63
CA PHE A 106 10.61 12.43 9.95
C PHE A 106 9.13 12.80 9.88
N HIS A 107 8.32 11.84 9.43
CA HIS A 107 6.88 11.82 9.63
C HIS A 107 6.56 10.68 10.59
N ILE A 108 5.95 11.00 11.73
CA ILE A 108 5.45 10.04 12.70
C ILE A 108 3.93 9.90 12.57
N ASP A 109 3.46 8.66 12.46
CA ASP A 109 2.05 8.30 12.38
C ASP A 109 1.77 7.05 13.23
N ILE A 110 0.48 6.81 13.53
CA ILE A 110 0.04 5.65 14.29
C ILE A 110 -0.95 4.85 13.46
N ALA A 111 -0.70 3.56 13.37
CA ALA A 111 -1.55 2.62 12.68
C ALA A 111 -2.10 1.57 13.64
N GLU A 112 -3.40 1.34 13.60
CA GLU A 112 -4.01 0.24 14.36
C GLU A 112 -3.76 -1.11 13.66
N VAL A 113 -3.45 -2.11 14.46
CA VAL A 113 -3.22 -3.50 14.06
C VAL A 113 -4.08 -4.40 14.95
N GLN A 114 -4.65 -5.45 14.37
CA GLN A 114 -5.51 -6.40 15.09
C GLN A 114 -4.85 -7.78 15.12
N THR A 115 -4.93 -8.45 16.26
CA THR A 115 -4.60 -9.86 16.44
C THR A 115 -5.80 -10.59 17.05
N ALA A 116 -5.71 -11.91 17.25
CA ALA A 116 -6.75 -12.65 17.97
C ALA A 116 -6.90 -12.22 19.44
N GLU A 117 -5.82 -11.74 20.08
CA GLU A 117 -5.82 -11.20 21.45
C GLU A 117 -6.38 -9.77 21.54
N GLY A 118 -6.57 -9.13 20.38
CA GLY A 118 -7.19 -7.83 20.24
C GLY A 118 -6.28 -6.81 19.59
N LYS A 119 -6.53 -5.55 19.94
CA LYS A 119 -6.01 -4.38 19.23
C LYS A 119 -4.66 -3.94 19.77
N LEU A 120 -3.73 -3.69 18.85
CA LEU A 120 -2.45 -3.06 19.08
C LEU A 120 -2.30 -1.77 18.25
N PHE A 121 -1.32 -0.96 18.63
CA PHE A 121 -0.97 0.28 17.96
C PHE A 121 0.48 0.23 17.49
N LEU A 122 0.68 0.42 16.19
CA LEU A 122 1.99 0.50 15.57
C LEU A 122 2.34 1.97 15.34
N PHE A 123 3.30 2.48 16.09
CA PHE A 123 3.95 3.75 15.79
C PHE A 123 4.92 3.56 14.65
N VAL A 124 4.92 4.48 13.69
CA VAL A 124 5.80 4.47 12.53
C VAL A 124 6.39 5.85 12.33
N GLY A 125 7.71 5.96 12.38
CA GLY A 125 8.49 7.15 12.06
C GLY A 125 9.27 6.89 10.79
N ILE A 126 9.01 7.67 9.74
CA ILE A 126 9.69 7.51 8.44
C ILE A 126 10.37 8.81 8.00
N ASP A 127 11.65 8.73 7.65
CA ASP A 127 12.37 9.84 7.03
C ASP A 127 11.88 10.06 5.59
N ARG A 128 11.52 11.31 5.28
CA ARG A 128 10.92 11.68 4.00
C ARG A 128 11.88 11.55 2.82
N THR A 129 13.19 11.50 3.06
CA THR A 129 14.22 11.50 2.02
C THR A 129 14.81 10.11 1.82
N SER A 130 15.44 9.54 2.84
CA SER A 130 16.11 8.24 2.86
C SER A 130 15.16 7.05 2.92
N LYS A 131 13.90 7.25 3.35
CA LYS A 131 12.93 6.17 3.64
C LYS A 131 13.32 5.25 4.78
N PHE A 132 14.31 5.64 5.59
CA PHE A 132 14.60 4.96 6.84
C PHE A 132 13.35 5.00 7.74
N ALA A 133 12.92 3.84 8.22
CA ALA A 133 11.71 3.68 9.02
C ALA A 133 12.04 3.05 10.36
N VAL A 134 11.48 3.62 11.42
CA VAL A 134 11.50 3.08 12.79
C VAL A 134 10.07 2.77 13.18
N THR A 135 9.83 1.60 13.75
CA THR A 135 8.49 1.16 14.16
C THR A 135 8.49 0.63 15.57
N GLN A 136 7.42 0.88 16.32
CA GLN A 136 7.24 0.31 17.66
C GLN A 136 5.78 -0.14 17.82
N LEU A 137 5.60 -1.38 18.25
CA LEU A 137 4.29 -1.95 18.52
C LEU A 137 3.98 -1.84 20.02
N VAL A 138 2.85 -1.20 20.36
CA VAL A 138 2.42 -0.97 21.74
C VAL A 138 0.97 -1.38 21.95
N GLU A 139 0.62 -1.73 23.18
CA GLU A 139 -0.75 -2.14 23.56
C GLU A 139 -1.68 -0.93 23.74
N LYS A 140 -1.14 0.24 24.06
CA LYS A 140 -1.90 1.47 24.30
C LYS A 140 -1.29 2.65 23.56
N ALA A 141 -2.13 3.39 22.83
CA ALA A 141 -1.76 4.68 22.27
C ALA A 141 -2.20 5.79 23.23
N ASP A 142 -1.26 6.29 24.02
CA ASP A 142 -1.43 7.43 24.90
C ASP A 142 -0.26 8.42 24.73
N ARG A 143 -0.33 9.56 25.43
CA ARG A 143 0.74 10.57 25.33
C ARG A 143 2.09 10.04 25.80
N LYS A 144 2.10 9.06 26.71
CA LYS A 144 3.32 8.46 27.23
C LYS A 144 4.01 7.64 26.15
N THR A 145 3.27 6.73 25.54
CA THR A 145 3.80 5.89 24.47
C THR A 145 4.25 6.71 23.25
N ALA A 146 3.59 7.83 22.97
CA ALA A 146 4.01 8.75 21.91
C ALA A 146 5.39 9.37 22.15
N TRP A 147 5.70 9.83 23.36
CA TRP A 147 7.04 10.41 23.64
C TRP A 147 8.11 9.33 23.84
N GLU A 148 7.74 8.15 24.36
CA GLU A 148 8.66 7.00 24.44
C GLU A 148 9.09 6.56 23.03
N PHE A 149 8.14 6.53 22.08
CA PHE A 149 8.45 6.26 20.68
C PHE A 149 9.39 7.30 20.07
N LEU A 150 9.18 8.60 20.36
CA LEU A 150 10.07 9.65 19.90
C LEU A 150 11.51 9.43 20.39
N GLN A 151 11.70 9.10 21.68
CA GLN A 151 13.04 8.82 22.22
C GLN A 151 13.66 7.59 21.55
N HIS A 152 12.91 6.50 21.43
CA HIS A 152 13.37 5.29 20.74
C HIS A 152 13.80 5.58 19.29
N MET A 153 13.02 6.40 18.57
CA MET A 153 13.37 6.82 17.21
C MET A 153 14.67 7.62 17.18
N LEU A 154 14.86 8.58 18.09
CA LEU A 154 16.08 9.39 18.14
C LEU A 154 17.33 8.56 18.47
N GLU A 155 17.20 7.51 19.28
CA GLU A 155 18.29 6.57 19.57
C GLU A 155 18.62 5.67 18.37
N ALA A 156 17.62 5.26 17.60
CA ALA A 156 17.78 4.35 16.47
C ALA A 156 18.31 5.03 15.20
N VAL A 157 18.07 6.33 15.03
CA VAL A 157 18.41 7.05 13.80
C VAL A 157 19.88 7.49 13.80
N PRO A 158 20.71 7.10 12.82
CA PRO A 158 22.15 7.33 12.83
C PRO A 158 22.57 8.74 12.36
N TYR A 159 21.64 9.70 12.34
CA TYR A 159 21.87 11.08 11.89
C TYR A 159 20.95 12.05 12.63
N GLN A 160 21.29 13.33 12.58
CA GLN A 160 20.52 14.36 13.26
C GLN A 160 19.11 14.51 12.65
N VAL A 161 18.10 14.31 13.49
CA VAL A 161 16.72 14.68 13.17
C VAL A 161 16.57 16.18 13.38
N HIS A 162 16.05 16.90 12.39
CA HIS A 162 15.85 18.35 12.47
C HIS A 162 14.36 18.73 12.42
N THR A 163 13.49 17.85 11.92
CA THR A 163 12.05 18.11 11.83
C THR A 163 11.25 16.84 12.03
N VAL A 164 10.24 16.92 12.88
CA VAL A 164 9.23 15.87 13.06
C VAL A 164 7.88 16.43 12.65
N LEU A 165 7.17 15.72 11.77
CA LEU A 165 5.79 16.00 11.39
C LEU A 165 4.87 14.94 11.98
N THR A 166 3.84 15.37 12.70
CA THR A 166 2.75 14.51 13.21
C THR A 166 1.39 15.05 12.78
N ASP A 167 0.33 14.30 13.01
CA ASP A 167 -1.02 14.83 12.95
C ASP A 167 -1.37 15.71 14.17
N ASN A 168 -2.57 16.27 14.18
CA ASN A 168 -3.10 17.04 15.32
C ASN A 168 -3.74 16.13 16.39
N GLY A 169 -3.43 14.83 16.40
CA GLY A 169 -3.95 13.88 17.36
C GLY A 169 -3.58 14.25 18.79
N ILE A 170 -4.46 13.90 19.73
CA ILE A 170 -4.30 14.22 21.18
C ILE A 170 -3.03 13.67 21.83
N LEU A 171 -2.36 12.74 21.12
CA LEU A 171 -1.13 12.06 21.49
C LEU A 171 0.09 12.94 21.22
N PHE A 172 0.05 13.72 20.15
CA PHE A 172 1.15 14.55 19.68
C PHE A 172 0.93 16.04 19.94
N ALA A 173 -0.32 16.49 20.02
CA ALA A 173 -0.64 17.89 20.21
C ALA A 173 -1.81 18.12 21.17
N GLU A 174 -1.81 19.28 21.84
CA GLU A 174 -2.97 19.72 22.61
C GLU A 174 -4.17 19.92 21.67
N GLN A 175 -5.37 19.73 22.22
CA GLN A 175 -6.60 20.02 21.48
C GLN A 175 -6.62 21.49 21.07
N PRO A 176 -7.03 21.83 19.82
CA PRO A 176 -7.01 23.20 19.34
C PRO A 176 -7.68 24.23 20.28
N ARG A 177 -8.75 23.84 20.97
CA ARG A 177 -9.47 24.67 21.95
C ARG A 177 -8.66 25.10 23.18
N ASN A 178 -7.60 24.36 23.52
CA ASN A 178 -6.78 24.64 24.70
C ASN A 178 -5.46 25.35 24.34
N ARG A 179 -5.06 25.35 23.07
CA ARG A 179 -3.80 25.95 22.62
C ARG A 179 -3.80 27.46 22.86
N ASN A 180 -2.68 28.00 23.32
CA ASN A 180 -2.51 29.44 23.61
C ASN A 180 -3.50 30.00 24.65
N THR A 181 -4.05 29.14 25.51
CA THR A 181 -4.86 29.56 26.67
C THR A 181 -4.02 29.50 27.95
N ALA A 182 -4.55 30.07 29.04
CA ALA A 182 -3.93 29.96 30.38
C ALA A 182 -3.77 28.50 30.87
N TYR A 183 -4.49 27.55 30.27
CA TYR A 183 -4.42 26.13 30.60
C TYR A 183 -3.48 25.34 29.67
N SER A 184 -2.91 25.99 28.66
CA SER A 184 -1.97 25.34 27.74
C SER A 184 -0.71 24.95 28.50
N ARG A 185 -0.33 23.67 28.42
CA ARG A 185 0.89 23.16 29.04
C ARG A 185 1.81 22.57 27.98
N PRO A 186 3.14 22.79 28.08
CA PRO A 186 4.09 22.12 27.21
C PRO A 186 3.89 20.60 27.28
N MET A 187 3.70 19.97 26.12
CA MET A 187 3.63 18.52 26.07
C MET A 187 5.04 17.95 26.17
N ARG A 188 5.20 16.81 26.85
CA ARG A 188 6.51 16.14 26.97
C ARG A 188 7.12 15.81 25.60
N PHE A 189 6.28 15.53 24.61
CA PHE A 189 6.69 15.36 23.21
C PHE A 189 7.36 16.63 22.66
N ASP A 190 6.71 17.79 22.80
CA ASP A 190 7.26 19.09 22.37
C ASP A 190 8.56 19.42 23.12
N MET A 191 8.61 19.16 24.43
CA MET A 191 9.79 19.40 25.25
C MET A 191 11.00 18.57 24.79
N ILE A 192 10.79 17.30 24.41
CA ILE A 192 11.86 16.45 23.87
C ILE A 192 12.31 16.98 22.50
N CYS A 193 11.38 17.38 21.64
CA CYS A 193 11.74 18.01 20.37
C CYS A 193 12.60 19.26 20.59
N GLU A 194 12.16 20.18 21.45
CA GLU A 194 12.88 21.41 21.77
C GLU A 194 14.28 21.14 22.34
N ALA A 195 14.40 20.22 23.30
CA ALA A 195 15.67 19.83 23.90
C ALA A 195 16.68 19.24 22.89
N ASN A 196 16.19 18.67 21.78
CA ASN A 196 17.02 18.10 20.71
C ASN A 196 17.16 19.05 19.49
N GLY A 197 16.67 20.29 19.57
CA GLY A 197 16.68 21.23 18.45
C GLY A 197 15.83 20.79 17.25
N ILE A 198 14.79 20.00 17.51
CA ILE A 198 13.88 19.44 16.50
C ILE A 198 12.67 20.38 16.36
N GLU A 199 12.41 20.81 15.13
CA GLU A 199 11.19 21.52 14.81
C GLU A 199 10.01 20.53 14.76
N HIS A 200 9.08 20.63 15.72
CA HIS A 200 7.84 19.88 15.68
C HIS A 200 6.79 20.60 14.83
N ARG A 201 6.33 19.94 13.76
CA ARG A 201 5.29 20.43 12.85
C ARG A 201 4.06 19.56 12.93
N LEU A 202 2.90 20.19 12.80
CA LEU A 202 1.61 19.50 12.71
C LEU A 202 1.11 19.52 11.28
N THR A 203 0.47 18.43 10.85
CA THR A 203 -0.20 18.39 9.55
C THR A 203 -1.30 19.44 9.51
N LYS A 204 -1.51 20.03 8.33
CA LYS A 204 -2.66 20.90 8.13
C LYS A 204 -3.91 20.03 7.93
N PRO A 205 -5.05 20.39 8.53
CA PRO A 205 -6.33 19.72 8.24
C PRO A 205 -6.59 19.67 6.72
N ASN A 206 -7.17 18.57 6.24
CA ASN A 206 -7.60 18.39 4.83
C ASN A 206 -6.47 18.47 3.78
N HIS A 207 -5.24 18.06 4.13
CA HIS A 207 -4.10 18.03 3.22
C HIS A 207 -3.53 16.62 3.00
N PRO A 208 -4.24 15.73 2.27
CA PRO A 208 -3.87 14.32 2.13
C PRO A 208 -2.48 14.10 1.48
N TRP A 209 -1.97 15.06 0.70
CA TRP A 209 -0.68 14.86 0.01
C TRP A 209 0.53 14.85 0.96
N THR A 210 0.46 15.47 2.14
CA THR A 210 1.60 15.44 3.09
C THR A 210 1.77 14.07 3.75
N ASN A 211 0.70 13.28 3.75
CA ASN A 211 0.63 12.02 4.49
C ASN A 211 0.86 10.80 3.61
N GLY A 212 0.80 10.93 2.28
CA GLY A 212 0.91 9.80 1.36
C GLY A 212 2.21 8.97 1.43
N GLN A 213 3.27 9.44 2.08
CA GLN A 213 4.48 8.62 2.32
C GLN A 213 4.32 7.69 3.52
N VAL A 214 3.89 8.23 4.66
CA VAL A 214 3.66 7.42 5.87
C VAL A 214 2.44 6.52 5.70
N GLU A 215 1.38 7.01 5.06
CA GLU A 215 0.20 6.20 4.72
C GLU A 215 0.56 5.04 3.78
N ARG A 216 1.45 5.26 2.81
CA ARG A 216 1.94 4.19 1.94
C ARG A 216 2.75 3.17 2.74
N MET A 217 3.64 3.61 3.63
CA MET A 217 4.41 2.70 4.49
C MET A 217 3.49 1.91 5.42
N ASN A 218 2.54 2.56 6.09
CA ASN A 218 1.56 1.92 6.96
C ASN A 218 0.74 0.87 6.19
N ARG A 219 0.35 1.17 4.95
CA ARG A 219 -0.31 0.19 4.07
C ARG A 219 0.62 -0.98 3.76
N THR A 220 1.88 -0.73 3.38
CA THR A 220 2.86 -1.79 3.11
C THR A 220 3.09 -2.68 4.33
N ILE A 221 3.22 -2.10 5.53
CA ILE A 221 3.39 -2.88 6.76
C ILE A 221 2.15 -3.73 7.01
N LYS A 222 0.93 -3.15 6.95
CA LYS A 222 -0.31 -3.90 7.14
C LYS A 222 -0.51 -5.02 6.12
N GLU A 223 -0.12 -4.78 4.86
CA GLU A 223 -0.16 -5.78 3.79
C GLU A 223 0.84 -6.93 4.03
N ALA A 224 2.02 -6.61 4.57
CA ALA A 224 3.06 -7.61 4.84
C ALA A 224 2.81 -8.40 6.14
N THR A 225 2.10 -7.85 7.12
CA THR A 225 1.82 -8.48 8.40
C THR A 225 0.37 -8.96 8.49
N VAL A 226 -0.51 -8.12 9.03
CA VAL A 226 -1.87 -8.44 9.52
C VAL A 226 -2.81 -8.94 8.43
N LYS A 227 -2.62 -8.51 7.18
CA LYS A 227 -3.46 -8.97 6.06
C LYS A 227 -2.98 -10.31 5.48
N ARG A 228 -1.72 -10.67 5.69
CA ARG A 228 -1.09 -11.85 5.09
C ARG A 228 -0.98 -13.02 6.05
N PHE A 229 -0.87 -12.74 7.34
CA PHE A 229 -0.70 -13.74 8.39
C PHE A 229 -1.73 -13.51 9.49
N HIS A 230 -2.35 -14.61 9.93
CA HIS A 230 -3.15 -14.64 11.16
C HIS A 230 -2.18 -14.78 12.34
N TYR A 231 -2.30 -13.89 13.32
CA TYR A 231 -1.49 -13.91 14.54
C TYR A 231 -2.41 -14.27 15.71
N ASP A 232 -2.14 -15.42 16.33
CA ASP A 232 -2.89 -15.91 17.48
C ASP A 232 -2.50 -15.14 18.75
N THR A 233 -1.27 -14.63 18.82
CA THR A 233 -0.75 -13.87 19.96
C THR A 233 -0.04 -12.58 19.55
N HIS A 234 0.05 -11.62 20.47
CA HIS A 234 0.81 -10.39 20.28
C HIS A 234 2.31 -10.63 20.06
N GLU A 235 2.89 -11.66 20.67
CA GLU A 235 4.32 -11.98 20.53
C GLU A 235 4.69 -12.35 19.10
N GLN A 236 3.85 -13.14 18.41
CA GLN A 236 4.12 -13.55 17.03
C GLN A 236 4.22 -12.37 16.07
N LEU A 237 3.58 -11.23 16.40
CA LEU A 237 3.64 -9.99 15.62
C LEU A 237 4.83 -9.10 16.03
N ARG A 238 5.41 -9.30 17.21
CA ARG A 238 6.58 -8.53 17.70
C ARG A 238 7.90 -9.05 17.12
N THR A 239 7.96 -10.35 16.81
CA THR A 239 9.07 -11.03 16.10
C THR A 239 8.95 -10.92 14.59
#